data_AF-A0AAN4YBD1-F1
#
_entry.id   AF-A0AAN4YBD1-F1
#
_cell.length_a   1.000
_cell.length_b   1.000
_cell.length_c   1.000
_cell.angle_alpha   90.00
_cell.angle_beta   90.00
_cell.angle_gamma   90.00
#
_symmetry.space_group_name_H-M   'P 1'
#
loop_
_entity.id
_entity.type
_entity.pdbx_description
1 polymer ?
#
loop_
_entity_poly.entity_id
_entity_poly.type
_entity_poly.pdbx_seq_one_letter_code
_entity_poly.pdbx_strand_id
1 'polypeptide(L)' 'MTDDAMYLVQGTKDVRIDPALNKKVWEAGVKGVPFRLRVRISRKRNDEENAKEKLYSMVYAVNVKETKGLHTAVVDEE' A
#
# COMPACT_ATOMS: atom_id res chain seq x y z
N MET A 1 11.29 -4.62 0.88
CA MET A 1 10.83 -4.45 2.28
C MET A 1 9.32 -4.20 2.37
N THR A 2 8.69 -3.62 1.35
CA THR A 2 7.23 -3.41 1.28
C THR A 2 6.44 -4.65 0.83
N ASP A 3 6.98 -5.47 -0.08
CA ASP A 3 6.20 -6.55 -0.69
C ASP A 3 5.91 -7.72 0.28
N ASP A 4 6.90 -8.16 1.07
CA ASP A 4 6.71 -9.26 2.03
C ASP A 4 5.70 -8.92 3.15
N ALA A 5 5.72 -7.68 3.63
CA ALA A 5 4.79 -7.23 4.66
C ALA A 5 3.34 -7.21 4.16
N MET A 6 3.12 -6.88 2.88
CA MET A 6 1.79 -6.85 2.28
C MET A 6 1.27 -8.26 1.99
N TYR A 7 2.15 -9.16 1.55
CA TYR A 7 1.81 -10.56 1.36
C TYR A 7 1.27 -11.20 2.65
N LEU A 8 1.92 -10.92 3.79
CA LEU A 8 1.51 -11.45 5.08
C LEU A 8 0.15 -10.90 5.58
N VAL A 9 -0.20 -9.66 5.21
CA VAL A 9 -1.42 -9.01 5.69
C VAL A 9 -2.64 -9.30 4.81
N GLN A 10 -2.48 -9.35 3.48
CA GLN A 10 -3.59 -9.51 2.52
C GLN A 10 -3.64 -10.89 1.83
N GLY A 11 -2.57 -11.68 1.90
CA GLY A 11 -2.49 -12.99 1.25
C GLY A 11 -2.49 -12.94 -0.28
N THR A 12 -2.16 -11.79 -0.88
CA THR A 12 -2.09 -11.61 -2.34
C THR A 12 -0.63 -11.49 -2.79
N LYS A 13 -0.26 -12.19 -3.86
CA LYS A 13 1.08 -12.07 -4.48
C LYS A 13 1.20 -10.86 -5.41
N ASP A 14 0.11 -10.46 -6.05
CA ASP A 14 0.05 -9.24 -6.87
C ASP A 14 -0.18 -8.02 -5.97
N VAL A 15 0.85 -7.17 -5.86
CA VAL A 15 0.83 -5.93 -5.08
C VAL A 15 1.15 -4.77 -6.01
N ARG A 16 0.19 -3.85 -6.15
CA ARG A 16 0.28 -2.66 -7.00
C ARG A 16 0.41 -1.41 -6.13
N ILE A 17 1.38 -0.58 -6.44
CA ILE A 17 1.70 0.64 -5.69
C ILE A 17 1.17 1.85 -6.45
N ASP A 18 0.39 2.70 -5.79
CA ASP A 18 -0.10 3.95 -6.37
C ASP A 18 1.08 4.91 -6.68
N PRO A 19 1.11 5.58 -7.84
CA PRO A 19 2.19 6.50 -8.18
C PRO A 19 2.37 7.65 -7.18
N ALA A 20 1.31 8.12 -6.51
CA ALA A 20 1.42 9.15 -5.49
C ALA A 20 2.11 8.63 -4.21
N LEU A 21 1.93 7.35 -3.89
CA LEU A 21 2.67 6.70 -2.82
C LEU A 21 4.17 6.65 -3.15
N ASN A 22 4.53 6.29 -4.39
CA ASN A 22 5.92 6.31 -4.81
C ASN A 22 6.53 7.71 -4.69
N LYS A 23 5.83 8.75 -5.17
CA LYS A 23 6.30 10.14 -5.04
C LYS A 23 6.55 10.53 -3.58
N LYS A 24 5.66 10.18 -2.65
CA LYS A 24 5.84 10.45 -1.22
C LYS A 24 7.03 9.73 -0.61
N VAL A 25 7.27 8.47 -0.99
CA VAL A 25 8.41 7.69 -0.48
C VAL A 25 9.73 8.37 -0.88
N TRP A 26 9.78 8.92 -2.08
CA TRP A 26 11.00 9.53 -2.65
C TRP A 26 11.04 11.06 -2.56
N GLU A 27 10.10 11.71 -1.89
CA GLU A 27 9.97 13.18 -1.86
C GLU A 27 11.22 13.86 -1.27
N ALA A 28 11.86 13.24 -0.27
CA ALA A 28 13.10 13.71 0.34
C ALA A 28 14.38 13.04 -0.24
N GLY A 29 14.25 12.35 -1.38
CA GLY A 29 15.34 11.65 -2.06
C GLY A 29 15.74 10.32 -1.40
N VAL A 30 16.77 9.67 -1.97
CA VAL A 30 17.16 8.29 -1.61
C VAL A 30 17.60 8.09 -0.15
N LYS A 31 18.18 9.12 0.47
CA LYS A 31 18.60 9.08 1.88
C LYS A 31 17.54 9.62 2.85
N GLY A 32 16.49 10.25 2.32
CA GLY A 32 15.45 10.91 3.10
C GLY A 32 14.18 10.07 3.29
N VAL A 33 14.23 8.76 3.00
CA VAL A 33 13.05 7.90 3.07
C VAL A 33 12.46 7.94 4.50
N PRO A 34 11.16 8.28 4.66
CA PRO A 34 10.54 8.35 5.98
C PRO A 34 10.61 7.03 6.74
N PHE A 35 10.97 7.07 8.02
CA PHE A 35 11.00 5.87 8.88
C PHE A 35 9.63 5.22 9.07
N ARG A 36 8.54 5.99 8.95
CA ARG A 36 7.16 5.52 9.10
C ARG A 36 6.26 6.21 8.10
N LEU A 37 5.51 5.41 7.35
CA LEU A 37 4.51 5.89 6.40
C LEU A 37 3.16 5.25 6.74
N ARG A 38 2.08 6.03 6.65
CA ARG A 38 0.73 5.50 6.73
C ARG A 38 0.23 5.18 5.33
N VAL A 39 -0.15 3.92 5.14
CA VAL A 39 -0.71 3.42 3.89
C VAL A 39 -2.11 2.90 4.10
N ARG A 40 -2.92 2.96 3.04
CA ARG A 40 -4.20 2.25 2.93
C ARG A 40 -3.99 1.14 1.92
N ILE A 41 -4.43 -0.06 2.27
CA ILE A 41 -4.34 -1.22 1.39
C ILE A 41 -5.77 -1.64 1.07
N SER A 42 -6.10 -1.73 -0.20
CA SER A 42 -7.39 -2.21 -0.70
C SER A 42 -7.16 -3.49 -1.48
N ARG A 43 -7.93 -4.53 -1.18
CA ARG A 43 -7.89 -5.81 -1.91
C ARG A 43 -9.00 -5.82 -2.94
N LYS A 44 -8.62 -5.90 -4.21
CA LYS A 44 -9.54 -5.78 -5.34
C LYS A 44 -9.53 -7.05 -6.19
N ARG A 45 -10.63 -7.28 -6.90
CA ARG A 45 -10.73 -8.35 -7.91
C ARG A 45 -9.96 -7.93 -9.14
N ASN A 46 -9.21 -8.88 -9.71
CA ASN A 46 -8.58 -8.70 -11.01
C ASN A 46 -9.54 -9.15 -12.10
N ASP A 47 -10.00 -8.22 -12.93
CA ASP A 47 -10.92 -8.49 -14.04
C ASP A 47 -10.18 -8.68 -15.39
N GLU A 48 -8.85 -8.69 -15.39
CA GLU A 48 -8.04 -8.98 -16.58
C GLU A 48 -8.17 -10.47 -16.95
N GLU A 49 -8.56 -10.76 -18.19
CA GLU A 49 -8.91 -12.10 -18.69
C GLU A 49 -7.78 -13.14 -18.56
N ASN A 50 -6.51 -12.69 -18.52
CA ASN A 50 -5.32 -13.54 -18.40
C ASN A 50 -4.54 -13.33 -17.09
N ALA A 51 -5.21 -12.82 -16.05
CA ALA A 51 -4.58 -12.61 -14.76
C ALA A 51 -4.14 -13.94 -14.11
N LYS A 52 -2.87 -14.03 -13.71
CA LYS A 52 -2.34 -15.19 -12.96
C LYS A 52 -2.98 -15.31 -11.57
N GLU A 53 -3.35 -14.19 -10.98
CA GLU A 53 -3.93 -14.09 -9.64
C GLU A 53 -5.30 -13.40 -9.74
N LYS A 54 -6.34 -13.98 -9.11
CA LYS A 54 -7.72 -13.45 -9.15
C LYS A 54 -7.90 -12.16 -8.34
N LEU A 55 -6.97 -11.87 -7.43
CA LEU A 55 -7.03 -10.78 -6.47
C LEU A 55 -5.69 -10.07 -6.45
N TYR A 56 -5.72 -8.74 -6.40
CA TYR A 56 -4.54 -7.93 -6.20
C TYR A 56 -4.75 -6.95 -5.04
N SER A 57 -3.65 -6.54 -4.41
CA SER A 57 -3.66 -5.49 -3.40
C SER A 57 -3.18 -4.19 -4.00
N MET A 58 -3.98 -3.13 -3.88
CA MET A 58 -3.61 -1.78 -4.27
C MET A 58 -3.24 -0.97 -3.03
N VAL A 59 -2.06 -0.36 -3.04
CA VAL A 59 -1.52 0.38 -1.90
C VAL A 59 -1.50 1.88 -2.20
N TYR A 60 -2.15 2.63 -1.33
CA TYR A 60 -2.29 4.08 -1.43
C TYR A 60 -1.58 4.78 -0.28
N ALA A 61 -1.05 5.96 -0.54
CA ALA A 61 -0.59 6.86 0.51
C ALA A 61 -1.78 7.48 1.26
N VAL A 62 -1.69 7.51 2.59
CA VAL A 62 -2.64 8.27 3.41
C VAL A 62 -1.99 9.60 3.80
N ASN A 63 -2.75 10.69 3.63
CA ASN A 63 -2.35 12.00 4.15
C ASN A 63 -2.67 12.07 5.64
N VAL A 64 -1.65 11.96 6.48
CA VAL A 64 -1.74 12.16 7.92
C VAL A 64 -0.61 13.06 8.38
N LYS A 65 -0.91 13.96 9.33
CA LYS A 65 0.07 14.88 9.91
C LYS A 65 1.10 14.14 10.76
N GLU A 66 0.65 13.15 11.54
CA GLU A 66 1.50 12.30 12.37
C GLU A 66 1.19 10.83 12.14
N THR A 67 2.23 10.02 11.98
CA THR A 67 2.12 8.57 11.77
C THR A 67 2.31 7.76 13.06
N LYS A 68 2.77 8.41 14.14
CA LYS A 68 3.05 7.76 15.43
C LYS A 68 1.76 7.58 16.22
N GLY A 69 1.58 6.42 16.84
CA GLY A 69 0.41 6.13 17.69
C GLY A 69 -0.85 5.69 16.94
N LEU A 70 -0.82 5.61 15.60
CA LEU A 70 -1.94 5.10 14.82
C LEU A 70 -1.91 3.57 14.73
N HIS A 71 -3.00 2.91 15.11
CA HIS A 71 -3.18 1.46 14.97
C HIS A 71 -3.76 1.10 13.60
N THR A 72 -3.62 -0.16 13.19
CA THR A 72 -4.30 -0.67 11.98
C THR A 72 -5.81 -0.64 12.20
N ALA A 73 -6.54 -0.09 11.23
CA ALA A 73 -7.99 -0.04 11.25
C ALA A 73 -8.53 -0.51 9.90
N VAL A 74 -9.68 -1.18 9.93
CA VAL A 74 -10.45 -1.48 8.72
C VAL A 74 -11.08 -0.17 8.25
N VAL A 75 -11.01 0.10 6.94
CA VAL A 75 -11.54 1.33 6.35
C VAL A 75 -12.61 0.92 5.35
N ASP A 76 -13.81 1.47 5.53
CA ASP A 76 -14.91 1.24 4.60
C ASP A 76 -14.66 1.97 3.27
N GLU A 77 -15.08 1.34 2.18
CA GLU A 77 -15.16 1.95 0.85
C GLU A 77 -16.60 2.45 0.71
N GLU A 78 -16.85 3.70 1.11
CA GLU A 78 -18.04 4.45 0.65
C GLU A 78 -17.90 4.80 -0.84
#